data_AF-A0A2V9BY36-F1
#
_entry.id   AF-A0A2V9BY36-F1
#
_cell.length_a   1.000
_cell.length_b   1.000
_cell.length_c   1.000
_cell.angle_alpha   90.00
_cell.angle_beta   90.00
_cell.angle_gamma   90.00
#
_symmetry.space_group_name_H-M   'P 1'
#
loop_
_entity.id
_entity.type
_entity.pdbx_description
1 polymer ?
#
loop_
_entity_poly.entity_id
_entity_poly.type
_entity_poly.pdbx_seq_one_letter_code
_entity_poly.pdbx_strand_id
1 'polypeptide(L)'
;MLALLVAAVALCGVWQSAATQHPRSVPAIFDPEPNHIWNRTYGCLFIRQSPDGTEYGVEALDPLLWQQTRHLLIGDSHRSAVACLDEFLRSHAERAVRDPLKRAILQHDLWAVFDWAAAGYGLPQQRHDLEVRLAEAIRRLALTPKQVRALPDTYAAAVAAQQFAPAYVPRNPQQPFLPAELLRPDGPWVCLSAYSEQPTAIVHFSGRSRFLVFMRVPGGRAATLAYVRKLRSSPQAPLLLRDSAPILLNLALPQFPVGTQVALLRQVIIIDNEGKLVATALTESLELRVYHAITSGTQYINYINGPSSHDQDFFEFRMSRTELFAPHHGGLVAVYPGETEYATFRTHGMDAFESATPLERQTVVLDSCRHCHSDSGIHSVQSRLQWMKRSQDVRQQENEENHDPIAWETNATIARKQH
;
A
#
# COMPACT_ATOMS: atom_id res chain seq x y z
N MET A 1 -5.25 -30.01 -87.94
CA MET A 1 -4.75 -30.33 -86.58
C MET A 1 -5.25 -29.23 -85.65
N LEU A 2 -6.38 -29.46 -84.98
CA LEU A 2 -6.52 -29.60 -83.51
C LEU A 2 -6.07 -28.32 -82.74
N ALA A 3 -7.01 -27.45 -82.32
CA ALA A 3 -7.83 -27.46 -81.08
C ALA A 3 -7.05 -26.92 -79.86
N LEU A 4 -7.29 -25.71 -79.31
CA LEU A 4 -8.40 -25.16 -78.47
C LEU A 4 -8.47 -25.70 -77.01
N LEU A 5 -8.59 -24.73 -76.07
CA LEU A 5 -9.12 -24.74 -74.68
C LEU A 5 -8.12 -25.06 -73.54
N VAL A 6 -7.78 -24.17 -72.57
CA VAL A 6 -8.53 -23.37 -71.53
C VAL A 6 -8.50 -24.03 -70.14
N ALA A 7 -8.04 -23.27 -69.12
CA ALA A 7 -8.52 -23.16 -67.72
C ALA A 7 -7.34 -22.76 -66.78
N ALA A 8 -7.27 -21.58 -66.15
CA ALA A 8 -8.09 -20.97 -65.10
C ALA A 8 -7.62 -21.32 -63.65
N VAL A 9 -6.91 -20.33 -63.07
CA VAL A 9 -6.85 -19.82 -61.68
C VAL A 9 -7.29 -20.72 -60.51
N ALA A 10 -6.41 -20.83 -59.50
CA ALA A 10 -6.80 -20.78 -58.09
C ALA A 10 -5.66 -20.16 -57.23
N LEU A 11 -5.83 -18.89 -56.87
CA LEU A 11 -5.14 -18.25 -55.74
C LEU A 11 -5.69 -18.87 -54.45
N CYS A 12 -4.93 -19.78 -53.82
CA CYS A 12 -5.18 -20.15 -52.43
C CYS A 12 -4.36 -19.22 -51.53
N GLY A 13 -5.05 -18.23 -50.94
CA GLY A 13 -4.52 -17.41 -49.88
C GLY A 13 -4.16 -18.27 -48.68
N VAL A 14 -2.94 -18.10 -48.18
CA VAL A 14 -2.53 -18.65 -46.89
C VAL A 14 -3.18 -17.80 -45.81
N TRP A 15 -4.29 -18.29 -45.27
CA TRP A 15 -4.85 -17.79 -44.03
C TRP A 15 -3.89 -18.20 -42.91
N GLN A 16 -3.01 -17.30 -42.49
CA GLN A 16 -2.29 -17.44 -41.24
C GLN A 16 -3.29 -17.21 -40.10
N SER A 17 -3.77 -18.29 -39.52
CA SER A 17 -4.54 -18.28 -38.28
C SER A 17 -3.75 -17.55 -37.20
N ALA A 18 -4.20 -16.36 -36.84
CA ALA A 18 -3.86 -15.72 -35.59
C ALA A 18 -4.51 -16.52 -34.46
N ALA A 19 -3.77 -17.45 -33.86
CA ALA A 19 -3.95 -17.93 -32.47
C ALA A 19 -2.99 -19.08 -32.21
N THR A 20 -1.92 -18.81 -31.47
CA THR A 20 -1.31 -19.70 -30.47
C THR A 20 -0.15 -18.93 -29.84
N GLN A 21 -0.47 -17.84 -29.14
CA GLN A 21 0.42 -17.40 -28.06
C GLN A 21 0.37 -18.52 -27.02
N HIS A 22 1.53 -19.08 -26.66
CA HIS A 22 1.63 -20.05 -25.57
C HIS A 22 0.93 -19.49 -24.32
N PRO A 23 0.16 -20.31 -23.58
CA PRO A 23 -0.48 -19.85 -22.35
C PRO A 23 0.61 -19.36 -21.41
N ARG A 24 0.57 -18.06 -21.10
CA ARG A 24 1.37 -17.44 -20.05
C ARG A 24 1.25 -18.31 -18.80
N SER A 25 2.37 -18.70 -18.18
CA SER A 25 2.34 -19.35 -16.87
C SER A 25 1.97 -18.29 -15.83
N VAL A 26 0.69 -17.98 -15.72
CA VAL A 26 0.21 -17.02 -14.74
C VAL A 26 0.31 -17.65 -13.36
N PRO A 27 0.89 -16.95 -12.36
CA PRO A 27 0.93 -17.43 -10.98
C PRO A 27 -0.48 -17.80 -10.49
N ALA A 28 -0.61 -18.99 -9.88
CA ALA A 28 -1.87 -19.51 -9.35
C ALA A 28 -2.20 -18.89 -7.98
N ILE A 29 -2.45 -17.58 -7.95
CA ILE A 29 -2.67 -16.81 -6.71
C ILE A 29 -4.10 -16.97 -6.19
N PHE A 30 -5.10 -16.63 -7.01
CA PHE A 30 -6.49 -16.61 -6.59
C PHE A 30 -7.19 -17.95 -6.76
N ASP A 31 -6.76 -18.76 -7.72
CA ASP A 31 -7.34 -20.07 -8.00
C ASP A 31 -6.23 -21.10 -8.27
N PRO A 32 -6.37 -22.35 -7.82
CA PRO A 32 -5.37 -23.40 -8.08
C PRO A 32 -5.21 -23.73 -9.56
N GLU A 33 -6.20 -23.49 -10.42
CA GLU A 33 -6.01 -23.60 -11.87
C GLU A 33 -5.19 -22.39 -12.37
N PRO A 34 -3.96 -22.57 -12.88
CA PRO A 34 -3.09 -21.44 -13.25
C PRO A 34 -3.72 -20.54 -14.31
N ASN A 35 -4.47 -21.15 -15.25
CA ASN A 35 -5.17 -20.45 -16.30
C ASN A 35 -6.56 -19.95 -15.88
N HIS A 36 -6.96 -20.03 -14.62
CA HIS A 36 -8.25 -19.50 -14.17
C HIS A 36 -8.37 -18.00 -14.47
N ILE A 37 -9.57 -17.55 -14.84
CA ILE A 37 -9.82 -16.16 -15.27
C ILE A 37 -9.39 -15.12 -14.21
N TRP A 38 -9.53 -15.40 -12.91
CA TRP A 38 -9.05 -14.47 -11.87
C TRP A 38 -7.53 -14.28 -11.89
N ASN A 39 -6.77 -15.38 -12.01
CA ASN A 39 -5.32 -15.32 -12.11
C ASN A 39 -4.93 -14.54 -13.36
N ARG A 40 -5.54 -14.85 -14.51
CA ARG A 40 -5.26 -14.14 -15.76
C ARG A 40 -5.59 -12.65 -15.68
N THR A 41 -6.76 -12.27 -15.15
CA THR A 41 -7.13 -10.86 -14.98
C THR A 41 -6.13 -10.14 -14.09
N TYR A 42 -5.69 -10.74 -12.98
CA TYR A 42 -4.63 -10.19 -12.15
C TYR A 42 -3.32 -10.03 -12.93
N GLY A 43 -2.88 -11.09 -13.62
CA GLY A 43 -1.66 -11.08 -14.43
C GLY A 43 -1.65 -10.02 -15.54
N CYS A 44 -2.79 -9.80 -16.22
CA CYS A 44 -2.91 -8.78 -17.27
C CYS A 44 -2.82 -7.34 -16.74
N LEU A 45 -2.99 -7.12 -15.43
CA LEU A 45 -3.06 -5.81 -14.80
C LEU A 45 -1.86 -5.49 -13.89
N PHE A 46 -1.30 -6.50 -13.22
CA PHE A 46 -0.29 -6.34 -12.17
C PHE A 46 1.12 -6.74 -12.59
N ILE A 47 1.26 -7.66 -13.54
CA ILE A 47 2.57 -8.20 -13.91
C ILE A 47 3.18 -7.34 -15.01
N ARG A 48 4.36 -6.77 -14.71
CA ARG A 48 5.22 -6.07 -15.67
C ARG A 48 6.29 -7.01 -16.18
N GLN A 49 6.64 -6.88 -17.45
CA GLN A 49 7.78 -7.59 -18.04
C GLN A 49 8.86 -6.59 -18.44
N SER A 50 10.11 -6.87 -18.07
CA SER A 50 11.28 -6.16 -18.61
C SER A 50 11.59 -6.60 -20.05
N PRO A 51 12.43 -5.85 -20.78
CA PRO A 51 12.81 -6.21 -22.14
C PRO A 51 13.46 -7.60 -22.31
N ASP A 52 14.06 -8.14 -21.25
CA ASP A 52 14.64 -9.48 -21.22
C ASP A 52 13.62 -10.60 -20.90
N GLY A 53 12.35 -10.24 -20.69
CA GLY A 53 11.26 -11.17 -20.38
C GLY A 53 11.07 -11.48 -18.90
N THR A 54 11.85 -10.87 -17.99
CA THR A 54 11.67 -11.08 -16.55
C THR A 54 10.37 -10.44 -16.06
N GLU A 55 9.59 -11.19 -15.28
CA GLU A 55 8.32 -10.75 -14.70
C GLU A 55 8.49 -10.12 -13.32
N TYR A 56 7.79 -9.02 -13.08
CA TYR A 56 7.76 -8.27 -11.82
C TYR A 56 6.31 -7.95 -11.42
N GLY A 57 6.07 -7.79 -10.12
CA GLY A 57 4.78 -7.33 -9.59
C GLY A 57 3.84 -8.42 -9.06
N VAL A 58 4.23 -9.70 -9.14
CA VAL A 58 3.40 -10.86 -8.75
C VAL A 58 2.88 -10.78 -7.31
N GLU A 59 3.74 -10.40 -6.36
CA GLU A 59 3.40 -10.25 -4.94
C GLU A 59 3.53 -8.78 -4.48
N ALA A 60 3.59 -7.83 -5.42
CA ALA A 60 3.67 -6.42 -5.05
C ALA A 60 2.36 -5.98 -4.38
N LEU A 61 2.47 -5.21 -3.29
CA LEU A 61 1.30 -4.67 -2.60
C LEU A 61 0.55 -3.68 -3.49
N ASP A 62 1.30 -2.85 -4.21
CA ASP A 62 0.78 -1.83 -5.12
C ASP A 62 1.15 -2.18 -6.56
N PRO A 63 0.24 -1.95 -7.54
CA PRO A 63 0.54 -2.25 -8.93
C PRO A 63 1.71 -1.38 -9.40
N LEU A 64 2.58 -1.96 -10.24
CA LEU A 64 3.73 -1.27 -10.84
C LEU A 64 3.26 -0.31 -11.95
N LEU A 65 2.48 0.69 -11.56
CA LEU A 65 1.84 1.68 -12.41
C LEU A 65 2.24 3.08 -11.94
N TRP A 66 3.24 3.64 -12.60
CA TRP A 66 3.69 5.01 -12.37
C TRP A 66 2.71 6.02 -12.95
N GLN A 67 2.71 7.24 -12.43
CA GLN A 67 1.79 8.30 -12.90
C GLN A 67 1.86 8.53 -14.42
N GLN A 68 3.06 8.43 -15.02
CA GLN A 68 3.26 8.71 -16.46
C GLN A 68 3.39 7.44 -17.32
N THR A 69 3.17 6.24 -16.76
CA THR A 69 3.27 4.99 -17.53
C THR A 69 2.25 4.97 -18.68
N ARG A 70 2.65 4.40 -19.81
CA ARG A 70 1.77 4.07 -20.93
C ARG A 70 1.37 2.60 -20.90
N HIS A 71 1.96 1.79 -20.01
CA HIS A 71 1.52 0.43 -19.74
C HIS A 71 0.01 0.41 -19.42
N LEU A 72 -0.69 -0.60 -19.93
CA LEU A 72 -2.16 -0.73 -19.94
C LEU A 72 -2.93 0.31 -20.77
N LEU A 73 -2.28 1.37 -21.29
CA LEU A 73 -2.95 2.39 -22.11
C LEU A 73 -2.68 2.25 -23.60
N ILE A 74 -1.57 1.62 -23.99
CA ILE A 74 -1.24 1.38 -25.40
C ILE A 74 -0.79 -0.05 -25.67
N GLY A 75 -0.71 -0.40 -26.96
CA GLY A 75 -0.08 -1.62 -27.45
C GLY A 75 -0.72 -2.92 -26.92
N ASP A 76 0.12 -3.96 -26.78
CA ASP A 76 -0.32 -5.29 -26.34
C ASP A 76 -0.79 -5.32 -24.88
N SER A 77 -0.21 -4.49 -24.00
CA SER A 77 -0.66 -4.41 -22.61
C SER A 77 -2.08 -3.91 -22.48
N HIS A 78 -2.46 -2.88 -23.26
CA HIS A 78 -3.83 -2.37 -23.26
C HIS A 78 -4.82 -3.39 -23.82
N ARG A 79 -4.50 -4.00 -24.98
CA ARG A 79 -5.34 -5.05 -25.57
C ARG A 79 -5.54 -6.22 -24.63
N SER A 80 -4.46 -6.65 -23.95
CA SER A 80 -4.53 -7.75 -22.97
C SER A 80 -5.41 -7.36 -21.78
N ALA A 81 -5.18 -6.19 -21.17
CA ALA A 81 -5.97 -5.71 -20.03
C ALA A 81 -7.47 -5.65 -20.34
N VAL A 82 -7.83 -5.02 -21.46
CA VAL A 82 -9.24 -4.92 -21.90
C VAL A 82 -9.84 -6.28 -22.15
N ALA A 83 -9.14 -7.18 -22.86
CA ALA A 83 -9.64 -8.53 -23.14
C ALA A 83 -9.84 -9.36 -21.87
N CYS A 84 -8.91 -9.30 -20.92
CA CYS A 84 -9.02 -10.04 -19.64
C CYS A 84 -10.18 -9.50 -18.78
N LEU A 85 -10.42 -8.19 -18.79
CA LEU A 85 -11.57 -7.58 -18.10
C LEU A 85 -12.90 -7.90 -18.78
N ASP A 86 -12.97 -7.81 -20.12
CA ASP A 86 -14.17 -8.16 -20.89
C ASP A 86 -14.54 -9.63 -20.70
N GLU A 87 -13.55 -10.53 -20.69
CA GLU A 87 -13.78 -11.94 -20.40
C GLU A 87 -14.27 -12.15 -18.96
N PHE A 88 -13.64 -11.51 -17.97
CA PHE A 88 -14.07 -11.57 -16.57
C PHE A 88 -15.55 -11.18 -16.44
N LEU A 89 -15.95 -10.08 -17.07
CA LEU A 89 -17.33 -9.57 -17.02
C LEU A 89 -18.32 -10.43 -17.81
N ARG A 90 -17.96 -10.87 -19.02
CA ARG A 90 -18.84 -11.67 -19.89
C ARG A 90 -19.08 -13.07 -19.33
N SER A 91 -18.08 -13.67 -18.70
CA SER A 91 -18.15 -15.02 -18.13
C SER A 91 -18.78 -15.06 -16.73
N HIS A 92 -19.13 -13.90 -16.15
CA HIS A 92 -19.51 -13.80 -14.74
C HIS A 92 -18.46 -14.42 -13.80
N ALA A 93 -17.18 -14.16 -14.09
CA ALA A 93 -16.06 -14.73 -13.37
C ALA A 93 -16.12 -14.45 -11.87
N GLU A 94 -16.77 -13.36 -11.44
CA GLU A 94 -16.97 -13.07 -10.01
C GLU A 94 -17.66 -14.22 -9.25
N ARG A 95 -18.42 -15.07 -9.96
CA ARG A 95 -19.18 -16.18 -9.36
C ARG A 95 -18.36 -17.46 -9.23
N ALA A 96 -17.22 -17.55 -9.92
CA ALA A 96 -16.37 -18.74 -9.95
C ALA A 96 -15.67 -18.96 -8.61
N VAL A 97 -15.22 -17.89 -7.94
CA VAL A 97 -14.60 -17.93 -6.61
C VAL A 97 -15.54 -17.30 -5.58
N ARG A 98 -15.95 -18.11 -4.59
CA ARG A 98 -16.90 -17.72 -3.53
C ARG A 98 -16.25 -17.28 -2.23
N ASP A 99 -14.95 -17.50 -2.09
CA ASP A 99 -14.18 -17.14 -0.90
C ASP A 99 -14.23 -15.61 -0.69
N PRO A 100 -14.80 -15.12 0.44
CA PRO A 100 -14.90 -13.69 0.70
C PRO A 100 -13.54 -12.98 0.83
N LEU A 101 -12.53 -13.65 1.37
CA LEU A 101 -11.18 -13.07 1.52
C LEU A 101 -10.56 -12.85 0.14
N LYS A 102 -10.58 -13.86 -0.73
CA LYS A 102 -10.08 -13.73 -2.11
C LYS A 102 -10.82 -12.65 -2.89
N ARG A 103 -12.15 -12.56 -2.73
CA ARG A 103 -12.98 -11.51 -3.33
C ARG A 103 -12.58 -10.12 -2.84
N ALA A 104 -12.36 -9.94 -1.53
CA ALA A 104 -11.94 -8.66 -0.95
C ALA A 104 -10.58 -8.22 -1.49
N ILE A 105 -9.61 -9.12 -1.52
CA ILE A 105 -8.26 -8.82 -2.02
C ILE A 105 -8.29 -8.49 -3.51
N LEU A 106 -8.95 -9.29 -4.35
CA LEU A 106 -9.04 -8.98 -5.78
C LEU A 106 -9.78 -7.65 -6.02
N GLN A 107 -10.84 -7.37 -5.27
CA GLN A 107 -11.53 -6.08 -5.38
C GLN A 107 -10.60 -4.91 -5.05
N HIS A 108 -9.86 -5.01 -3.95
CA HIS A 108 -8.91 -3.98 -3.52
C HIS A 108 -7.79 -3.77 -4.55
N ASP A 109 -7.30 -4.86 -5.15
CA ASP A 109 -6.30 -4.83 -6.21
C ASP A 109 -6.83 -4.13 -7.48
N LEU A 110 -8.02 -4.51 -7.95
CA LEU A 110 -8.64 -3.85 -9.09
C LEU A 110 -8.92 -2.37 -8.82
N TRP A 111 -9.25 -2.02 -7.58
CA TRP A 111 -9.46 -0.62 -7.19
C TRP A 111 -8.16 0.19 -7.24
N ALA A 112 -7.00 -0.40 -6.94
CA ALA A 112 -5.71 0.29 -7.11
C ALA A 112 -5.46 0.69 -8.58
N VAL A 113 -5.78 -0.20 -9.53
CA VAL A 113 -5.68 0.08 -10.97
C VAL A 113 -6.71 1.13 -11.41
N PHE A 114 -7.93 1.06 -10.88
CA PHE A 114 -8.97 2.06 -11.14
C PHE A 114 -8.55 3.46 -10.69
N ASP A 115 -8.04 3.59 -9.46
CA ASP A 115 -7.58 4.87 -8.91
C ASP A 115 -6.44 5.46 -9.78
N TRP A 116 -5.50 4.63 -10.23
CA TRP A 116 -4.44 5.06 -11.14
C TRP A 116 -4.99 5.50 -12.52
N ALA A 117 -5.97 4.77 -13.06
CA ALA A 117 -6.59 5.11 -14.34
C ALA A 117 -7.29 6.48 -14.25
N ALA A 118 -8.12 6.65 -13.22
CA ALA A 118 -8.92 7.85 -12.98
C ALA A 118 -8.12 9.10 -12.62
N ALA A 119 -6.94 8.95 -11.97
CA ALA A 119 -6.12 10.09 -11.56
C ALA A 119 -5.19 10.65 -12.66
N GLY A 120 -5.03 9.95 -13.79
CA GLY A 120 -4.02 10.29 -14.78
C GLY A 120 -4.47 11.31 -15.84
N TYR A 121 -3.49 12.02 -16.40
CA TYR A 121 -3.68 13.00 -17.46
C TYR A 121 -3.14 12.43 -18.78
N GLY A 122 -3.99 12.32 -19.81
CA GLY A 122 -3.61 11.81 -21.14
C GLY A 122 -4.16 10.42 -21.45
N LEU A 123 -4.38 10.16 -22.75
CA LEU A 123 -5.09 8.96 -23.27
C LEU A 123 -6.46 8.74 -22.58
N PRO A 124 -7.35 9.77 -22.55
CA PRO A 124 -8.58 9.72 -21.76
C PRO A 124 -9.53 8.62 -22.19
N GLN A 125 -9.56 8.26 -23.48
CA GLN A 125 -10.39 7.16 -23.97
C GLN A 125 -9.91 5.82 -23.42
N GLN A 126 -8.59 5.55 -23.47
CA GLN A 126 -8.03 4.28 -23.01
C GLN A 126 -8.11 4.14 -21.48
N ARG A 127 -7.98 5.24 -20.74
CA ARG A 127 -8.24 5.27 -19.30
C ARG A 127 -9.71 5.00 -18.98
N HIS A 128 -10.61 5.69 -19.67
CA HIS A 128 -12.05 5.47 -19.52
C HIS A 128 -12.47 4.02 -19.84
N ASP A 129 -11.87 3.42 -20.87
CA ASP A 129 -12.10 2.03 -21.25
C ASP A 129 -11.75 1.05 -20.12
N LEU A 130 -10.67 1.33 -19.37
CA LEU A 130 -10.31 0.57 -18.16
C LEU A 130 -11.26 0.87 -17.00
N GLU A 131 -11.51 2.16 -16.72
CA GLU A 131 -12.33 2.61 -15.60
C GLU A 131 -13.72 1.97 -15.59
N VAL A 132 -14.44 1.99 -16.72
CA VAL A 132 -15.81 1.45 -16.82
C VAL A 132 -15.82 -0.05 -16.49
N ARG A 133 -14.82 -0.79 -16.98
CA ARG A 133 -14.71 -2.24 -16.77
C ARG A 133 -14.28 -2.58 -15.35
N LEU A 134 -13.30 -1.86 -14.82
CA LEU A 134 -12.82 -2.02 -13.45
C LEU A 134 -13.92 -1.69 -12.45
N ALA A 135 -14.67 -0.60 -12.64
CA ALA A 135 -15.78 -0.23 -11.78
C ALA A 135 -16.86 -1.33 -11.74
N GLU A 136 -17.22 -1.89 -12.89
CA GLU A 136 -18.18 -2.99 -12.95
C GLU A 136 -17.64 -4.28 -12.29
N ALA A 137 -16.36 -4.62 -12.48
CA ALA A 137 -15.74 -5.77 -11.84
C ALA A 137 -15.66 -5.61 -10.32
N ILE A 138 -15.24 -4.44 -9.83
CA ILE A 138 -15.21 -4.06 -8.41
C ILE A 138 -16.60 -4.20 -7.80
N ARG A 139 -17.63 -3.66 -8.45
CA ARG A 139 -19.03 -3.76 -8.02
C ARG A 139 -19.51 -5.21 -7.94
N ARG A 140 -19.12 -6.06 -8.90
CA ARG A 140 -19.47 -7.50 -8.91
C ARG A 140 -18.72 -8.34 -7.88
N LEU A 141 -17.52 -7.92 -7.49
CA LEU A 141 -16.72 -8.53 -6.43
C LEU A 141 -17.16 -8.09 -5.03
N ALA A 142 -17.93 -7.00 -4.92
CA ALA A 142 -18.43 -6.46 -3.67
C ALA A 142 -19.02 -7.51 -2.73
N LEU A 143 -18.64 -7.41 -1.46
CA LEU A 143 -19.08 -8.29 -0.39
C LEU A 143 -20.34 -7.74 0.28
N THR A 144 -21.18 -8.62 0.78
CA THR A 144 -22.28 -8.22 1.67
C THR A 144 -21.73 -7.73 3.02
N PRO A 145 -22.42 -6.84 3.76
CA PRO A 145 -22.00 -6.43 5.10
C PRO A 145 -21.73 -7.61 6.06
N LYS A 146 -22.46 -8.72 5.89
CA LYS A 146 -22.24 -9.94 6.67
C LYS A 146 -20.89 -10.59 6.34
N GLN A 147 -20.54 -10.67 5.05
CA GLN A 147 -19.24 -11.20 4.61
C GLN A 147 -18.09 -10.29 5.04
N VAL A 148 -18.23 -8.96 4.94
CA VAL A 148 -17.23 -8.01 5.42
C VAL A 148 -16.92 -8.24 6.90
N ARG A 149 -17.95 -8.34 7.76
CA ARG A 149 -17.79 -8.62 9.20
C ARG A 149 -17.16 -9.98 9.50
N ALA A 150 -17.21 -10.92 8.56
CA ALA A 150 -16.65 -12.26 8.70
C ALA A 150 -15.23 -12.38 8.13
N LEU A 151 -14.68 -11.31 7.55
CA LEU A 151 -13.28 -11.28 7.12
C LEU A 151 -12.35 -11.48 8.33
N PRO A 152 -11.23 -12.19 8.18
CA PRO A 152 -10.31 -12.46 9.28
C PRO A 152 -9.57 -11.20 9.73
N ASP A 153 -9.16 -11.20 11.00
CA ASP A 153 -8.08 -10.33 11.48
C ASP A 153 -6.74 -10.98 11.14
N THR A 154 -6.16 -10.53 10.03
CA THR A 154 -4.89 -11.05 9.50
C THR A 154 -3.70 -10.74 10.42
N TYR A 155 -3.73 -9.62 11.14
CA TYR A 155 -2.68 -9.27 12.09
C TYR A 155 -2.71 -10.21 13.29
N ALA A 156 -3.89 -10.40 13.87
CA ALA A 156 -4.08 -11.34 14.97
C ALA A 156 -3.71 -12.78 14.57
N ALA A 157 -4.06 -13.19 13.35
CA ALA A 157 -3.68 -14.50 12.81
C ALA A 157 -2.16 -14.65 12.67
N ALA A 158 -1.45 -13.63 12.19
CA ALA A 158 0.02 -13.64 12.07
C ALA A 158 0.70 -13.71 13.45
N VAL A 159 0.19 -12.97 14.43
CA VAL A 159 0.65 -13.04 15.83
C VAL A 159 0.43 -14.44 16.41
N ALA A 160 -0.76 -15.02 16.21
CA ALA A 160 -1.11 -16.34 16.71
C ALA A 160 -0.28 -17.47 16.08
N ALA A 161 0.23 -17.27 14.86
CA ALA A 161 1.10 -18.21 14.18
C ALA A 161 2.53 -18.26 14.76
N GLN A 162 2.93 -17.28 15.58
CA GLN A 162 4.21 -17.26 16.29
C GLN A 162 5.46 -17.43 15.41
N GLN A 163 5.38 -17.02 14.13
CA GLN A 163 6.52 -17.08 13.20
C GLN A 163 7.61 -16.04 13.50
N PHE A 164 7.24 -14.94 14.17
CA PHE A 164 8.13 -13.82 14.47
C PHE A 164 8.30 -13.66 15.98
N ALA A 165 9.41 -13.05 16.39
CA ALA A 165 9.63 -12.73 17.80
C ALA A 165 8.50 -11.80 18.30
N PRO A 166 8.02 -11.93 19.55
CA PRO A 166 6.94 -11.07 20.06
C PRO A 166 7.40 -9.64 20.40
N ALA A 167 8.71 -9.41 20.47
CA ALA A 167 9.31 -8.13 20.83
C ALA A 167 10.69 -7.97 20.20
N TYR A 168 11.10 -6.72 20.03
CA TYR A 168 12.44 -6.34 19.58
C TYR A 168 13.53 -6.83 20.55
N VAL A 169 14.61 -7.37 19.99
CA VAL A 169 15.79 -7.84 20.73
C VAL A 169 17.01 -7.01 20.32
N PRO A 170 17.51 -6.09 21.17
CA PRO A 170 18.61 -5.19 20.80
C PRO A 170 19.91 -5.89 20.38
N ARG A 171 20.13 -7.13 20.85
CA ARG A 171 21.29 -7.94 20.46
C ARG A 171 21.17 -8.57 19.08
N ASN A 172 19.98 -8.52 18.47
CA ASN A 172 19.69 -9.04 17.14
C ASN A 172 18.81 -8.04 16.37
N PRO A 173 19.35 -6.86 16.01
CA PRO A 173 18.56 -5.75 15.47
C PRO A 173 17.96 -6.00 14.08
N GLN A 174 18.34 -7.10 13.41
CA GLN A 174 17.79 -7.50 12.12
C GLN A 174 16.73 -8.61 12.23
N GLN A 175 16.47 -9.15 13.42
CA GLN A 175 15.44 -10.17 13.62
C GLN A 175 14.04 -9.55 13.59
N PRO A 176 13.18 -9.92 12.62
CA PRO A 176 11.81 -9.41 12.58
C PRO A 176 11.05 -9.78 13.86
N PHE A 177 10.24 -8.83 14.34
CA PHE A 177 9.36 -9.04 15.49
C PHE A 177 7.97 -8.48 15.20
N LEU A 178 6.94 -9.13 15.74
CA LEU A 178 5.54 -8.78 15.56
C LEU A 178 4.86 -8.61 16.93
N PRO A 179 4.60 -7.36 17.37
CA PRO A 179 4.09 -7.09 18.71
C PRO A 179 2.59 -7.43 18.84
N ALA A 180 2.28 -8.48 19.61
CA ALA A 180 0.90 -8.94 19.86
C ALA A 180 -0.07 -7.87 20.38
N GLU A 181 0.46 -6.82 21.02
CA GLU A 181 -0.34 -5.78 21.68
C GLU A 181 -0.55 -4.51 20.83
N LEU A 182 -0.09 -4.48 19.57
CA LEU A 182 -0.12 -3.27 18.72
C LEU A 182 -1.52 -2.68 18.59
N LEU A 183 -2.51 -3.53 18.30
CA LEU A 183 -3.91 -3.14 18.08
C LEU A 183 -4.77 -3.17 19.35
N ARG A 184 -4.20 -3.52 20.51
CA ARG A 184 -4.97 -3.58 21.77
C ARG A 184 -5.29 -2.16 22.25
N PRO A 185 -6.56 -1.78 22.42
CA PRO A 185 -6.93 -0.41 22.84
C PRO A 185 -6.34 -0.01 24.19
N ASP A 186 -6.16 -0.97 25.10
CA ASP A 186 -5.58 -0.82 26.43
C ASP A 186 -4.08 -1.15 26.50
N GLY A 187 -3.48 -1.52 25.36
CA GLY A 187 -2.10 -1.95 25.24
C GLY A 187 -1.07 -0.81 25.40
N PRO A 188 0.23 -1.15 25.44
CA PRO A 188 1.32 -0.19 25.59
C PRO A 188 1.51 0.71 24.35
N TRP A 189 0.94 0.33 23.22
CA TRP A 189 0.94 1.12 21.98
C TRP A 189 -0.24 2.11 21.99
N VAL A 190 0.05 3.35 21.61
CA VAL A 190 -0.94 4.42 21.49
C VAL A 190 -1.07 4.78 20.02
N CYS A 191 -2.28 4.63 19.46
CA CYS A 191 -2.59 5.14 18.13
C CYS A 191 -2.63 6.67 18.19
N LEU A 192 -1.88 7.30 17.31
CA LEU A 192 -1.82 8.75 17.15
C LEU A 192 -2.81 9.14 16.07
N SER A 193 -3.72 10.06 16.40
CA SER A 193 -4.67 10.63 15.46
C SER A 193 -4.37 12.10 15.21
N ALA A 194 -4.44 12.50 13.95
CA ALA A 194 -4.39 13.87 13.51
C ALA A 194 -5.69 14.52 13.96
N TYR A 195 -5.71 15.43 14.92
CA TYR A 195 -6.96 16.12 15.22
C TYR A 195 -7.21 17.19 14.14
N SER A 196 -7.47 16.76 12.91
CA SER A 196 -7.54 17.55 11.69
C SER A 196 -8.51 16.91 10.68
N GLU A 197 -8.95 17.62 9.64
CA GLU A 197 -9.82 16.99 8.61
C GLU A 197 -9.10 15.96 7.71
N GLN A 198 -7.80 15.72 7.93
CA GLN A 198 -6.97 14.83 7.10
C GLN A 198 -6.46 13.62 7.90
N PRO A 199 -6.35 12.42 7.26
CA PRO A 199 -5.71 11.24 7.84
C PRO A 199 -4.26 11.48 8.29
N THR A 200 -3.84 10.85 9.39
CA THR A 200 -2.52 11.08 10.03
C THR A 200 -1.32 10.89 9.10
N ALA A 201 -1.39 9.91 8.22
CA ALA A 201 -0.31 9.56 7.30
C ALA A 201 -0.67 9.96 5.86
N ILE A 202 -1.28 11.13 5.65
CA ILE A 202 -1.79 11.64 4.36
C ILE A 202 -0.80 11.53 3.19
N VAL A 203 0.50 11.58 3.45
CA VAL A 203 1.55 11.46 2.41
C VAL A 203 1.55 10.05 1.78
N HIS A 204 1.11 9.02 2.50
CA HIS A 204 0.95 7.65 2.01
C HIS A 204 -0.46 7.36 1.46
N PHE A 205 -1.39 8.32 1.58
CA PHE A 205 -2.80 8.10 1.33
C PHE A 205 -3.12 7.94 -0.16
N SER A 206 -3.76 6.82 -0.49
CA SER A 206 -4.44 6.55 -1.78
C SER A 206 -5.97 6.48 -1.63
N GLY A 207 -6.47 6.40 -0.39
CA GLY A 207 -7.89 6.33 -0.05
C GLY A 207 -8.56 4.97 -0.21
N ARG A 208 -7.84 3.95 -0.70
CA ARG A 208 -8.25 2.53 -0.67
C ARG A 208 -7.77 1.78 0.57
N SER A 209 -6.97 2.44 1.42
CA SER A 209 -6.42 1.88 2.65
C SER A 209 -6.47 2.93 3.74
N ARG A 210 -6.66 2.49 4.99
CA ARG A 210 -6.43 3.33 6.17
C ARG A 210 -5.00 3.13 6.66
N PHE A 211 -4.41 4.21 7.17
CA PHE A 211 -3.07 4.20 7.74
C PHE A 211 -3.15 4.62 9.20
N LEU A 212 -2.67 3.77 10.09
CA LEU A 212 -2.70 3.97 11.54
C LEU A 212 -1.27 4.12 12.04
N VAL A 213 -0.95 5.22 12.71
CA VAL A 213 0.37 5.46 13.29
C VAL A 213 0.32 5.15 14.78
N PHE A 214 1.15 4.23 15.25
CA PHE A 214 1.27 3.93 16.67
C PHE A 214 2.61 4.37 17.24
N MET A 215 2.62 4.72 18.52
CA MET A 215 3.83 5.00 19.28
C MET A 215 3.83 4.22 20.58
N ARG A 216 5.01 3.77 21.00
CA ARG A 216 5.28 3.20 22.31
C ARG A 216 6.61 3.73 22.81
N VAL A 217 6.57 4.55 23.87
CA VAL A 217 7.79 4.97 24.57
C VAL A 217 8.12 3.98 25.70
N PRO A 218 9.37 3.94 26.20
CA PRO A 218 9.70 3.19 27.40
C PRO A 218 8.81 3.57 28.59
N GLY A 219 8.37 2.58 29.37
CA GLY A 219 7.36 2.77 30.42
C GLY A 219 5.91 2.56 29.94
N GLY A 220 5.70 2.25 28.66
CA GLY A 220 4.41 1.78 28.14
C GLY A 220 3.37 2.88 27.99
N ARG A 221 2.08 2.50 28.03
CA ARG A 221 0.96 3.36 27.65
C ARG A 221 0.95 4.70 28.39
N ALA A 222 1.05 4.68 29.71
CA ALA A 222 0.97 5.88 30.54
C ALA A 222 2.11 6.87 30.20
N ALA A 223 3.33 6.36 30.02
CA ALA A 223 4.48 7.17 29.60
C ALA A 223 4.29 7.73 28.19
N THR A 224 3.75 6.94 27.25
CA THR A 224 3.48 7.40 25.88
C THR A 224 2.46 8.52 25.87
N LEU A 225 1.35 8.37 26.59
CA LEU A 225 0.32 9.40 26.71
C LEU A 225 0.85 10.67 27.39
N ALA A 226 1.69 10.54 28.41
CA ALA A 226 2.33 11.68 29.07
C ALA A 226 3.29 12.42 28.12
N TYR A 227 4.07 11.68 27.32
CA TYR A 227 4.95 12.26 26.31
C TYR A 227 4.18 13.02 25.22
N VAL A 228 3.13 12.40 24.66
CA VAL A 228 2.27 13.05 23.66
C VAL A 228 1.59 14.30 24.23
N ARG A 229 1.09 14.24 25.47
CA ARG A 229 0.54 15.41 26.17
C ARG A 229 1.57 16.53 26.31
N LYS A 230 2.81 16.21 26.71
CA LYS A 230 3.92 17.17 26.81
C LYS A 230 4.23 17.85 25.48
N LEU A 231 4.21 17.10 24.38
CA LEU A 231 4.40 17.66 23.04
C LEU A 231 3.28 18.62 22.65
N ARG A 232 2.02 18.22 22.89
CA ARG A 232 0.83 19.04 22.58
C ARG A 232 0.73 20.30 23.43
N SER A 233 1.19 20.24 24.69
CA SER A 233 1.20 21.39 25.60
C SER A 233 2.42 22.29 25.44
N SER A 234 3.35 21.95 24.55
CA SER A 234 4.56 22.75 24.35
C SER A 234 4.21 24.09 23.71
N PRO A 235 4.72 25.23 24.22
CA PRO A 235 4.55 26.51 23.55
C PRO A 235 5.42 26.63 22.28
N GLN A 236 6.31 25.67 22.06
CA GLN A 236 7.21 25.64 20.92
C GLN A 236 6.46 25.23 19.65
N ALA A 237 6.50 26.07 18.62
CA ALA A 237 6.01 25.70 17.31
C ALA A 237 6.81 24.50 16.77
N PRO A 238 6.17 23.50 16.12
CA PRO A 238 6.89 22.31 15.65
C PRO A 238 7.84 22.60 14.48
N LEU A 239 7.62 23.72 13.80
CA LEU A 239 8.44 24.24 12.71
C LEU A 239 8.70 25.73 12.98
N LEU A 240 9.88 26.21 12.59
CA LEU A 240 10.22 27.63 12.58
C LEU A 240 9.97 28.16 11.18
N LEU A 241 8.92 28.96 11.02
CA LEU A 241 8.58 29.63 9.77
C LEU A 241 9.35 30.96 9.67
N ARG A 242 9.85 31.29 8.48
CA ARG A 242 10.49 32.57 8.17
C ARG A 242 9.96 33.06 6.84
N ASP A 243 9.59 34.34 6.76
CA ASP A 243 8.85 34.93 5.63
C ASP A 243 9.51 34.72 4.25
N SER A 244 10.83 34.59 4.19
CA SER A 244 11.59 34.38 2.94
C SER A 244 12.70 33.34 3.08
N ALA A 245 12.60 32.45 4.07
CA ALA A 245 13.61 31.43 4.36
C ALA A 245 12.99 30.02 4.40
N PRO A 246 13.81 28.97 4.26
CA PRO A 246 13.31 27.59 4.32
C PRO A 246 12.59 27.33 5.64
N ILE A 247 11.58 26.46 5.60
CA ILE A 247 10.94 25.92 6.80
C ILE A 247 11.98 25.12 7.58
N LEU A 248 12.21 25.48 8.84
CA LEU A 248 13.20 24.82 9.69
C LEU A 248 12.53 23.97 10.79
N LEU A 249 13.23 22.92 11.21
CA LEU A 249 12.86 22.12 12.38
C LEU A 249 13.12 22.91 13.66
N ASN A 250 12.18 22.83 14.60
CA ASN A 250 12.41 23.37 15.94
C ASN A 250 13.09 22.32 16.83
N LEU A 251 14.42 22.41 16.97
CA LEU A 251 15.22 21.49 17.78
C LEU A 251 14.94 21.57 19.29
N ALA A 252 14.22 22.60 19.75
CA ALA A 252 13.80 22.72 21.15
C ALA A 252 12.59 21.82 21.50
N LEU A 253 12.00 21.12 20.52
CA LEU A 253 10.94 20.16 20.79
C LEU A 253 11.46 19.02 21.68
N PRO A 254 10.66 18.58 22.67
CA PRO A 254 10.98 17.40 23.46
C PRO A 254 11.19 16.16 22.57
N GLN A 255 12.42 15.64 22.55
CA GLN A 255 12.70 14.36 21.90
C GLN A 255 12.06 13.21 22.68
N PHE A 256 11.71 12.10 22.01
CA PHE A 256 11.25 10.92 22.72
C PHE A 256 12.42 10.18 23.38
N PRO A 257 12.17 9.37 24.42
CA PRO A 257 13.22 8.60 25.08
C PRO A 257 13.83 7.52 24.16
N VAL A 258 15.10 7.17 24.40
CA VAL A 258 15.74 6.00 23.77
C VAL A 258 14.95 4.73 24.10
N GLY A 259 14.75 3.87 23.11
CA GLY A 259 13.89 2.68 23.18
C GLY A 259 12.46 2.93 22.73
N THR A 260 12.15 4.13 22.24
CA THR A 260 10.85 4.42 21.61
C THR A 260 10.66 3.53 20.37
N GLN A 261 9.43 3.12 20.13
CA GLN A 261 9.01 2.37 18.96
C GLN A 261 7.87 3.10 18.26
N VAL A 262 7.90 3.12 16.93
CA VAL A 262 6.86 3.71 16.10
C VAL A 262 6.42 2.68 15.06
N ALA A 263 5.12 2.57 14.84
CA ALA A 263 4.54 1.70 13.84
C ALA A 263 3.71 2.48 12.82
N LEU A 264 3.76 2.10 11.55
CA LEU A 264 2.80 2.50 10.52
C LEU A 264 2.10 1.22 10.04
N LEU A 265 0.81 1.09 10.37
CA LEU A 265 -0.01 -0.04 9.97
C LEU A 265 -0.94 0.39 8.83
N ARG A 266 -0.91 -0.35 7.72
CA ARG A 266 -1.79 -0.15 6.57
C ARG A 266 -2.84 -1.26 6.52
N GLN A 267 -4.11 -0.90 6.50
CA GLN A 267 -5.22 -1.84 6.42
C GLN A 267 -6.18 -1.51 5.28
N VAL A 268 -6.68 -2.58 4.66
CA VAL A 268 -7.56 -2.53 3.49
C VAL A 268 -8.89 -1.84 3.83
N ILE A 269 -9.31 -0.93 2.94
CA ILE A 269 -10.71 -0.52 2.77
C ILE A 269 -11.26 -1.22 1.53
N ILE A 270 -12.49 -1.70 1.63
CA ILE A 270 -13.25 -2.24 0.50
C ILE A 270 -14.55 -1.45 0.28
N ILE A 271 -15.13 -1.64 -0.89
CA ILE A 271 -16.49 -1.23 -1.23
C ILE A 271 -17.40 -2.45 -1.02
N ASP A 272 -18.39 -2.32 -0.13
CA ASP A 272 -19.41 -3.34 0.05
C ASP A 272 -20.46 -3.31 -1.08
N ASN A 273 -21.37 -4.29 -1.09
CA ASN A 273 -22.40 -4.38 -2.13
C ASN A 273 -23.51 -3.33 -2.01
N GLU A 274 -23.48 -2.49 -0.97
CA GLU A 274 -24.30 -1.29 -0.81
C GLU A 274 -23.59 -0.03 -1.33
N GLY A 275 -22.35 -0.18 -1.82
CA GLY A 275 -21.52 0.92 -2.31
C GLY A 275 -20.83 1.71 -1.19
N LYS A 276 -20.80 1.19 0.04
CA LYS A 276 -20.16 1.86 1.18
C LYS A 276 -18.70 1.50 1.27
N LEU A 277 -17.87 2.49 1.60
CA LEU A 277 -16.49 2.28 1.97
C LEU A 277 -16.44 1.71 3.40
N VAL A 278 -15.79 0.56 3.56
CA VAL A 278 -15.71 -0.14 4.85
C VAL A 278 -14.28 -0.56 5.12
N ALA A 279 -13.73 -0.10 6.25
CA ALA A 279 -12.42 -0.57 6.73
C ALA A 279 -12.52 -2.00 7.25
N THR A 280 -11.45 -2.77 7.03
CA THR A 280 -11.35 -4.18 7.44
C THR A 280 -10.19 -4.41 8.41
N ALA A 281 -10.09 -5.62 8.95
CA ALA A 281 -8.92 -6.08 9.71
C ALA A 281 -7.88 -6.80 8.82
N LEU A 282 -7.98 -6.65 7.49
CA LEU A 282 -6.97 -7.13 6.55
C LEU A 282 -5.80 -6.14 6.52
N THR A 283 -4.63 -6.62 6.90
CA THR A 283 -3.39 -5.85 7.00
C THR A 283 -2.59 -6.04 5.72
N GLU A 284 -2.29 -4.93 5.04
CA GLU A 284 -1.46 -4.95 3.83
C GLU A 284 0.02 -4.83 4.18
N SER A 285 0.34 -3.96 5.15
CA SER A 285 1.71 -3.80 5.62
C SER A 285 1.77 -3.29 7.06
N LEU A 286 2.90 -3.58 7.69
CA LEU A 286 3.31 -3.00 8.96
C LEU A 286 4.78 -2.59 8.86
N GLU A 287 5.06 -1.30 9.00
CA GLU A 287 6.42 -0.80 9.20
C GLU A 287 6.63 -0.53 10.69
N LEU A 288 7.76 -0.99 11.24
CA LEU A 288 8.17 -0.78 12.62
C LEU A 288 9.55 -0.11 12.65
N ARG A 289 9.69 0.87 13.54
CA ARG A 289 10.96 1.58 13.80
C ARG A 289 11.25 1.52 15.28
N VAL A 290 12.48 1.15 15.64
CA VAL A 290 12.96 1.13 17.02
C VAL A 290 14.15 2.07 17.16
N TYR A 291 14.04 3.05 18.04
CA TYR A 291 15.05 4.08 18.23
C TYR A 291 16.00 3.68 19.36
N HIS A 292 17.20 3.22 19.02
CA HIS A 292 18.21 2.79 20.00
C HIS A 292 19.15 3.94 20.42
N ALA A 293 19.10 5.07 19.72
CA ALA A 293 19.78 6.32 20.07
C ALA A 293 18.92 7.54 19.67
N ILE A 294 19.33 8.74 20.11
CA ILE A 294 18.77 10.02 19.65
C ILE A 294 19.93 10.99 19.44
N THR A 295 20.50 10.96 18.26
CA THR A 295 21.58 11.86 17.88
C THR A 295 20.97 13.18 17.43
N SER A 296 21.43 14.29 18.02
CA SER A 296 20.93 15.63 17.68
C SER A 296 21.05 15.91 16.18
N GLY A 297 19.96 16.40 15.59
CA GLY A 297 19.94 16.80 14.18
C GLY A 297 20.29 18.27 13.96
N THR A 298 20.20 18.69 12.70
CA THR A 298 20.26 20.11 12.34
C THR A 298 18.86 20.68 12.23
N GLN A 299 18.74 22.02 12.21
CA GLN A 299 17.47 22.69 11.96
C GLN A 299 16.97 22.49 10.51
N TYR A 300 17.78 21.94 9.60
CA TYR A 300 17.39 21.65 8.23
C TYR A 300 16.76 20.26 8.15
N ILE A 301 15.67 20.16 7.40
CA ILE A 301 14.98 18.89 7.15
C ILE A 301 15.89 17.99 6.32
N ASN A 302 16.24 16.83 6.85
CA ASN A 302 17.03 15.82 6.16
C ASN A 302 16.07 14.76 5.65
N TYR A 303 15.85 14.75 4.34
CA TYR A 303 15.09 13.67 3.72
C TYR A 303 15.95 12.40 3.68
N ILE A 304 17.24 12.52 3.35
CA ILE A 304 18.14 11.39 3.15
C ILE A 304 19.32 11.49 4.10
N ASN A 305 19.73 10.37 4.70
CA ASN A 305 20.91 10.25 5.56
C ASN A 305 20.96 11.21 6.75
N GLY A 306 19.80 11.63 7.29
CA GLY A 306 19.74 12.33 8.57
C GLY A 306 20.13 11.44 9.76
N PRO A 307 20.33 11.99 10.97
CA PRO A 307 20.88 11.24 12.11
C PRO A 307 20.14 9.93 12.43
N SER A 308 18.83 9.94 12.21
CA SER A 308 17.95 8.83 12.48
C SER A 308 18.07 7.66 11.50
N SER A 309 18.80 7.80 10.39
CA SER A 309 19.18 6.64 9.58
C SER A 309 20.09 5.66 10.31
N HIS A 310 20.81 6.13 11.34
CA HIS A 310 21.76 5.34 12.14
C HIS A 310 21.30 5.11 13.58
N ASP A 311 20.30 5.85 14.05
CA ASP A 311 19.75 5.71 15.41
C ASP A 311 18.57 4.72 15.49
N GLN A 312 18.16 4.16 14.35
CA GLN A 312 16.96 3.35 14.21
C GLN A 312 17.23 2.02 13.53
N ASP A 313 16.55 0.99 14.04
CA ASP A 313 16.32 -0.25 13.32
C ASP A 313 14.95 -0.21 12.65
N PHE A 314 14.90 -0.72 11.40
CA PHE A 314 13.72 -0.73 10.55
C PHE A 314 13.30 -2.17 10.29
N PHE A 315 11.99 -2.40 10.38
CA PHE A 315 11.37 -3.68 10.04
C PHE A 315 10.13 -3.39 9.22
N GLU A 316 9.86 -4.26 8.26
CA GLU A 316 8.65 -4.17 7.46
C GLU A 316 8.06 -5.56 7.27
N PHE A 317 6.75 -5.63 7.34
CA PHE A 317 5.95 -6.79 7.01
C PHE A 317 4.99 -6.41 5.91
N ARG A 318 4.78 -7.33 4.97
CA ARG A 318 3.86 -7.14 3.85
C ARG A 318 2.95 -8.35 3.72
N MET A 319 1.74 -8.10 3.26
CA MET A 319 0.85 -9.16 2.84
C MET A 319 1.44 -9.83 1.60
N SER A 320 1.66 -11.14 1.68
CA SER A 320 1.74 -12.00 0.51
C SER A 320 0.36 -12.60 0.24
N ARG A 321 -0.12 -12.50 -0.99
CA ARG A 321 -1.41 -13.10 -1.40
C ARG A 321 -1.34 -14.62 -1.30
N THR A 322 -0.22 -15.20 -1.71
CA THR A 322 0.04 -16.64 -1.59
C THR A 322 -0.06 -17.10 -0.14
N GLU A 323 0.65 -16.45 0.79
CA GLU A 323 0.60 -16.80 2.23
C GLU A 323 -0.74 -16.46 2.88
N LEU A 324 -1.44 -15.41 2.41
CA LEU A 324 -2.74 -15.03 2.95
C LEU A 324 -3.83 -16.06 2.62
N PHE A 325 -3.76 -16.68 1.45
CA PHE A 325 -4.72 -17.70 1.03
C PHE A 325 -4.28 -19.11 1.43
N ALA A 326 -3.03 -19.29 1.84
CA ALA A 326 -2.57 -20.52 2.47
C ALA A 326 -3.24 -20.68 3.85
N PRO A 327 -3.50 -21.93 4.27
CA PRO A 327 -3.95 -22.17 5.63
C PRO A 327 -2.79 -21.83 6.58
N HIS A 328 -3.12 -21.07 7.62
CA HIS A 328 -2.20 -20.65 8.70
C HIS A 328 -1.28 -19.48 8.30
N HIS A 329 -0.87 -18.64 9.26
CA HIS A 329 0.08 -17.51 9.14
C HIS A 329 -0.48 -16.11 8.88
N GLY A 330 -1.75 -15.95 8.49
CA GLY A 330 -2.37 -14.62 8.37
C GLY A 330 -1.80 -13.74 7.24
N GLY A 331 -0.91 -14.28 6.41
CA GLY A 331 -0.43 -13.67 5.17
C GLY A 331 0.69 -12.64 5.30
N LEU A 332 1.17 -12.31 6.50
CA LEU A 332 2.27 -11.35 6.67
C LEU A 332 3.63 -12.03 6.55
N VAL A 333 4.43 -11.57 5.60
CA VAL A 333 5.84 -11.94 5.42
C VAL A 333 6.75 -10.78 5.82
N ALA A 334 7.90 -11.08 6.44
CA ALA A 334 8.89 -10.08 6.76
C ALA A 334 9.73 -9.73 5.53
N VAL A 335 10.05 -8.45 5.37
CA VAL A 335 11.03 -7.97 4.41
C VAL A 335 12.41 -8.02 5.05
N TYR A 336 13.34 -8.76 4.45
CA TYR A 336 14.70 -8.92 4.94
C TYR A 336 15.69 -7.92 4.32
N PRO A 337 16.84 -7.67 4.98
CA PRO A 337 17.87 -6.79 4.45
C PRO A 337 18.32 -7.19 3.04
N GLY A 338 18.38 -6.20 2.14
CA GLY A 338 18.83 -6.39 0.76
C GLY A 338 17.74 -6.82 -0.22
N GLU A 339 16.52 -7.10 0.23
CA GLU A 339 15.37 -7.24 -0.67
C GLU A 339 15.11 -5.92 -1.41
N THR A 340 14.87 -6.02 -2.72
CA THR A 340 14.72 -4.87 -3.61
C THR A 340 13.41 -4.89 -4.38
N GLU A 341 12.85 -3.70 -4.62
CA GLU A 341 11.66 -3.55 -5.45
C GLU A 341 11.68 -2.29 -6.29
N TYR A 342 10.73 -2.17 -7.22
CA TYR A 342 10.48 -0.93 -7.93
C TYR A 342 9.64 0.02 -7.09
N ALA A 343 10.17 1.21 -6.81
CA ALA A 343 9.39 2.26 -6.18
C ALA A 343 8.36 2.83 -7.17
N THR A 344 7.09 2.88 -6.79
CA THR A 344 6.04 3.62 -7.52
C THR A 344 5.66 4.93 -6.82
N PHE A 345 6.08 5.06 -5.56
CA PHE A 345 5.83 6.22 -4.71
C PHE A 345 6.99 7.23 -4.79
N ARG A 346 6.67 8.52 -4.94
CA ARG A 346 7.64 9.64 -5.02
C ARG A 346 8.70 9.57 -6.12
N THR A 347 8.41 8.86 -7.21
CA THR A 347 9.29 8.74 -8.39
C THR A 347 9.07 9.82 -9.45
N HIS A 348 8.33 10.88 -9.13
CA HIS A 348 7.90 11.92 -10.08
C HIS A 348 7.13 11.36 -11.31
N GLY A 349 6.58 10.15 -11.18
CA GLY A 349 5.83 9.48 -12.23
C GLY A 349 6.68 8.79 -13.29
N MET A 350 8.00 8.76 -13.15
CA MET A 350 8.92 8.17 -14.12
C MET A 350 8.83 6.64 -14.09
N ASP A 351 8.42 6.02 -15.21
CA ASP A 351 8.30 4.57 -15.32
C ASP A 351 9.66 3.91 -15.57
N ALA A 352 10.05 3.00 -14.67
CA ALA A 352 11.33 2.30 -14.72
C ALA A 352 11.50 1.35 -15.92
N PHE A 353 10.41 0.88 -16.54
CA PHE A 353 10.42 -0.01 -17.70
C PHE A 353 10.33 0.73 -19.04
N GLU A 354 9.92 2.01 -19.04
CA GLU A 354 9.77 2.80 -20.27
C GLU A 354 10.89 3.83 -20.50
N SER A 355 11.74 4.06 -19.49
CA SER A 355 12.85 5.00 -19.60
C SER A 355 14.00 4.44 -20.48
N ALA A 356 14.51 5.28 -21.40
CA ALA A 356 15.62 4.92 -22.30
C ALA A 356 16.99 4.90 -21.59
N THR A 357 17.08 5.55 -20.43
CA THR A 357 18.24 5.51 -19.53
C THR A 357 17.85 4.72 -18.28
N PRO A 358 18.61 3.70 -17.88
CA PRO A 358 18.32 2.87 -16.71
C PRO A 358 18.51 3.70 -15.42
N LEU A 359 17.53 4.54 -15.10
CA LEU A 359 17.63 5.53 -14.03
C LEU A 359 17.04 5.03 -12.71
N GLU A 360 16.21 3.99 -12.70
CA GLU A 360 15.71 3.43 -11.44
C GLU A 360 15.88 1.91 -11.45
N ARG A 361 17.06 1.49 -10.98
CA ARG A 361 17.23 0.13 -10.47
C ARG A 361 16.31 -0.03 -9.27
N GLN A 362 15.83 -1.25 -9.05
CA GLN A 362 15.10 -1.58 -7.83
C GLN A 362 15.87 -1.05 -6.60
N THR A 363 15.16 -0.46 -5.65
CA THR A 363 15.73 0.10 -4.43
C THR A 363 15.57 -0.91 -3.29
N VAL A 364 16.48 -0.87 -2.33
CA VAL A 364 16.34 -1.67 -1.11
C VAL A 364 15.09 -1.21 -0.38
N VAL A 365 14.17 -2.15 -0.13
CA VAL A 365 12.83 -1.85 0.41
C VAL A 365 12.94 -1.08 1.73
N LEU A 366 13.72 -1.59 2.68
CA LEU A 366 13.88 -0.99 4.01
C LEU A 366 14.57 0.40 3.99
N ASP A 367 15.28 0.75 2.91
CA ASP A 367 15.85 2.08 2.75
C ASP A 367 14.77 3.10 2.30
N SER A 368 13.69 2.67 1.65
CA SER A 368 12.64 3.58 1.16
C SER A 368 12.01 4.43 2.29
N CYS A 369 11.70 3.81 3.44
CA CYS A 369 11.20 4.49 4.63
C CYS A 369 12.22 5.49 5.18
N ARG A 370 13.50 5.09 5.21
CA ARG A 370 14.62 5.92 5.70
C ARG A 370 14.74 7.23 4.93
N HIS A 371 14.51 7.24 3.63
CA HIS A 371 14.54 8.45 2.77
C HIS A 371 13.45 9.50 3.09
N CYS A 372 12.44 9.17 3.90
CA CYS A 372 11.45 10.14 4.37
C CYS A 372 11.48 10.33 5.89
N HIS A 373 12.13 9.44 6.62
CA HIS A 373 12.07 9.34 8.08
C HIS A 373 13.46 9.39 8.76
N SER A 374 14.43 10.09 8.17
CA SER A 374 15.82 10.13 8.67
C SER A 374 16.17 11.29 9.61
N ASP A 375 15.26 12.24 9.88
CA ASP A 375 15.52 13.35 10.82
C ASP A 375 15.58 12.90 12.29
N SER A 376 16.35 13.59 13.13
CA SER A 376 16.57 13.22 14.54
C SER A 376 15.27 13.04 15.35
N GLY A 377 15.17 11.90 16.06
CA GLY A 377 14.16 11.65 17.08
C GLY A 377 12.74 11.96 16.61
N ILE A 378 12.04 12.86 17.31
CA ILE A 378 10.64 13.22 16.98
C ILE A 378 10.49 13.78 15.56
N HIS A 379 11.54 14.38 15.00
CA HIS A 379 11.48 14.97 13.66
C HIS A 379 11.41 13.92 12.55
N SER A 380 11.89 12.68 12.78
CA SER A 380 11.66 11.55 11.85
C SER A 380 10.19 11.15 11.73
N VAL A 381 9.33 11.51 12.69
CA VAL A 381 7.90 11.20 12.62
C VAL A 381 7.20 12.34 11.86
N GLN A 382 7.07 12.16 10.54
CA GLN A 382 6.56 13.23 9.67
C GLN A 382 5.11 13.62 9.98
N SER A 383 4.29 12.65 10.43
CA SER A 383 2.91 12.90 10.83
C SER A 383 2.76 13.76 12.09
N ARG A 384 3.85 14.05 12.82
CA ARG A 384 3.82 14.85 14.06
C ARG A 384 3.10 16.19 13.91
N LEU A 385 3.22 16.82 12.74
CA LEU A 385 2.58 18.11 12.49
C LEU A 385 1.05 18.06 12.55
N GLN A 386 0.48 16.86 12.39
CA GLN A 386 -0.95 16.64 12.34
C GLN A 386 -1.51 16.27 13.72
N TRP A 387 -0.79 15.46 14.51
CA TRP A 387 -1.27 15.00 15.83
C TRP A 387 -0.71 15.79 17.02
N MET A 388 0.29 16.66 16.83
CA MET A 388 0.77 17.60 17.85
C MET A 388 -0.12 18.84 17.97
N LYS A 389 -0.82 19.23 16.91
CA LYS A 389 -1.75 20.35 16.96
C LYS A 389 -2.99 19.91 17.74
N ARG A 390 -3.30 20.63 18.82
CA ARG A 390 -4.56 20.47 19.55
C ARG A 390 -5.66 21.17 18.75
N SER A 391 -6.87 20.62 18.73
CA SER A 391 -7.99 21.38 18.18
C SER A 391 -8.16 22.69 18.97
N GLN A 392 -8.44 23.79 18.28
CA GLN A 392 -8.80 25.06 18.94
C GLN A 392 -10.23 25.04 19.50
N ASP A 393 -11.02 24.02 19.16
CA ASP A 393 -12.39 23.84 19.65
C ASP A 393 -12.39 23.05 20.97
N VAL A 394 -12.88 23.69 22.04
CA VAL A 394 -12.99 23.12 23.39
C VAL A 394 -13.86 21.85 23.40
N ARG A 395 -14.89 21.75 22.56
CA ARG A 395 -15.72 20.54 22.45
C ARG A 395 -14.99 19.40 21.76
N GLN A 396 -14.08 19.71 20.83
CA GLN A 396 -13.21 18.70 20.25
C GLN A 396 -12.18 18.24 21.28
N GLN A 397 -11.60 19.14 22.09
CA GLN A 397 -10.67 18.80 23.17
C GLN A 397 -11.26 17.87 24.24
N GLU A 398 -12.53 18.04 24.62
CA GLU A 398 -13.23 17.12 25.54
C GLU A 398 -13.53 15.76 24.87
N ASN A 399 -13.80 15.74 23.57
CA ASN A 399 -13.94 14.50 22.81
C ASN A 399 -12.60 13.77 22.64
N GLU A 400 -11.46 14.49 22.52
CA GLU A 400 -10.10 13.92 22.35
C GLU A 400 -9.71 12.92 23.46
N GLU A 401 -10.25 13.06 24.68
CA GLU A 401 -9.94 12.20 25.83
C GLU A 401 -10.75 10.89 25.86
N ASN A 402 -11.89 10.83 25.18
CA ASN A 402 -12.79 9.66 25.09
C ASN A 402 -12.92 9.09 23.67
N HIS A 403 -12.09 9.56 22.73
CA HIS A 403 -12.17 9.19 21.33
C HIS A 403 -11.47 7.86 21.03
N ASP A 404 -12.09 7.00 20.23
CA ASP A 404 -11.40 5.85 19.63
C ASP A 404 -10.56 6.34 18.43
N PRO A 405 -9.22 6.42 18.57
CA PRO A 405 -8.36 6.97 17.51
C PRO A 405 -8.40 6.14 16.23
N ILE A 406 -8.66 4.83 16.31
CA ILE A 406 -8.75 3.98 15.12
C ILE A 406 -10.06 4.27 14.37
N ALA A 407 -11.16 4.42 15.11
CA ALA A 407 -12.44 4.83 14.53
C ALA A 407 -12.33 6.23 13.90
N TRP A 408 -11.62 7.15 14.55
CA TRP A 408 -11.32 8.47 14.00
C TRP A 408 -10.64 8.40 12.64
N GLU A 409 -9.49 7.72 12.58
CA GLU A 409 -8.68 7.61 11.36
C GLU A 409 -9.49 6.96 10.25
N THR A 410 -10.33 5.99 10.61
CA THR A 410 -11.23 5.34 9.65
C THR A 410 -12.22 6.34 9.06
N ASN A 411 -12.88 7.13 9.90
CA ASN A 411 -13.85 8.13 9.45
C ASN A 411 -13.20 9.24 8.62
N ALA A 412 -12.03 9.74 9.05
CA ALA A 412 -11.28 10.75 8.30
C ALA A 412 -10.79 10.23 6.95
N THR A 413 -10.31 8.98 6.89
CA THR A 413 -9.88 8.31 5.66
C THR A 413 -11.04 8.15 4.69
N ILE A 414 -12.20 7.69 5.16
CA ILE A 414 -13.40 7.51 4.33
C ILE A 414 -13.92 8.86 3.83
N ALA A 415 -14.07 9.84 4.71
CA ALA A 415 -14.53 11.18 4.34
C ALA A 415 -13.61 11.80 3.28
N ARG A 416 -12.28 11.67 3.46
CA ARG A 416 -11.30 12.20 2.51
C ARG A 416 -11.35 11.52 1.13
N LYS A 417 -11.74 10.25 1.04
CA LYS A 417 -11.89 9.54 -0.25
C LYS A 417 -13.20 9.90 -0.96
N GLN A 418 -14.23 10.29 -0.22
CA GLN A 418 -15.52 10.72 -0.78
C GLN A 418 -15.49 12.12 -1.39
N HIS A 419 -14.48 12.91 -1.08
CA HIS A 419 -14.22 14.26 -1.59
C HIS A 419 -13.01 14.28 -2.52
#